data_AF-A0A415JAG7-F1
#
_entry.id   AF-A0A415JAG7-F1
#
_cell.length_a   1.000
_cell.length_b   1.000
_cell.length_c   1.000
_cell.angle_alpha   90.00
_cell.angle_beta   90.00
_cell.angle_gamma   90.00
#
_symmetry.space_group_name_H-M   'P 1'
#
loop_
_entity.id
_entity.type
_entity.pdbx_description
1 polymer ?
#
loop_
_entity_poly.entity_id
_entity_poly.type
_entity_poly.pdbx_seq_one_letter_code
_entity_poly.pdbx_strand_id
1 'polypeptide(L)'
;MKTICLYFEIHQIIHLKRYRFFEIGSEHYYYDDYANEQGMNEVAERSYIPALRTLIDMAKANNGAFKVALSISGVALEQLEIHAPAVIELLHELNATGCCEFLCEPYSHGLSSLKNETCFCEEVERMRVKIKDYFGQEPKVFRNSSLIYDNEIGGIVAGMGFKGMLAEGAKHVLGWKSPHYLYHCAENPNLKLLLRDFKLSDDISLRFSNTEWSEYPLFADKYIGWIASLPENEQVINIFMELSALGIFQPLSSNILEFLKALPECAKQKGITFSTPSEIVTKLKSVDMIDVPYPMSWTDEERDISPWLGNVMQREAFDKLYSVAERVHLCSDRRIKQDWDYLQASNNFRFMTTKQMGVSLDRGIYDSPYDAFTNYMNILGDFIARVNSLYPVDMEDEELNSLLTTIRNQEEELVQLNDQVKHLQALVKEQSEKEKAPAKKTTAAKKTTTAKK
;
A
#
# COMPACT_ATOMS: atom_id res chain seq x y z
N MET A 1 -27.16 -1.22 -8.38
CA MET A 1 -26.66 -2.59 -8.07
C MET A 1 -25.53 -2.45 -7.07
N LYS A 2 -25.53 -3.28 -6.02
CA LYS A 2 -24.49 -3.25 -4.98
C LYS A 2 -23.26 -4.07 -5.42
N THR A 3 -22.09 -3.68 -4.96
CA THR A 3 -20.84 -4.40 -5.18
C THR A 3 -20.01 -4.46 -3.90
N ILE A 4 -19.37 -5.60 -3.67
CA ILE A 4 -18.41 -5.81 -2.59
C ILE A 4 -17.00 -5.56 -3.14
N CYS A 5 -16.27 -4.68 -2.48
CA CYS A 5 -14.85 -4.48 -2.67
C CYS A 5 -14.12 -5.24 -1.57
N LEU A 6 -13.64 -6.44 -1.87
CA LEU A 6 -12.87 -7.27 -0.94
C LEU A 6 -11.38 -6.99 -1.10
N TYR A 7 -10.72 -6.62 0.00
CA TYR A 7 -9.30 -6.30 0.01
C TYR A 7 -8.58 -6.97 1.19
N PHE A 8 -7.37 -7.49 0.92
CA PHE A 8 -6.46 -7.97 1.96
C PHE A 8 -5.10 -7.29 1.93
N GLU A 9 -4.60 -6.92 3.10
CA GLU A 9 -3.21 -6.48 3.32
C GLU A 9 -2.30 -7.66 3.67
N ILE A 10 -1.10 -7.70 3.06
CA ILE A 10 -0.02 -8.62 3.43
C ILE A 10 1.17 -7.78 3.90
N HIS A 11 1.36 -7.76 5.22
CA HIS A 11 2.50 -7.10 5.83
C HIS A 11 3.10 -8.01 6.92
N GLN A 12 4.42 -8.09 6.95
CA GLN A 12 5.19 -8.71 8.01
C GLN A 12 6.44 -7.86 8.22
N ILE A 13 6.77 -7.58 9.47
CA ILE A 13 7.93 -6.75 9.82
C ILE A 13 9.22 -7.56 9.82
N ILE A 14 10.34 -6.88 9.63
CA ILE A 14 11.65 -7.42 10.00
C ILE A 14 11.81 -7.20 11.51
N HIS A 15 11.79 -8.28 12.27
CA HIS A 15 12.04 -8.28 13.71
C HIS A 15 13.45 -7.79 14.01
N LEU A 16 13.53 -6.79 14.87
CA LEU A 16 14.78 -6.29 15.43
C LEU A 16 15.25 -7.24 16.54
N LYS A 17 16.54 -7.53 16.58
CA LYS A 17 17.16 -8.30 17.68
C LYS A 17 17.23 -7.46 18.95
N ARG A 18 17.48 -8.12 20.07
CA ARG A 18 17.88 -7.44 21.30
C ARG A 18 19.20 -6.70 21.08
N TYR A 19 19.18 -5.38 21.27
CA TYR A 19 20.29 -4.48 21.00
C TYR A 19 20.51 -3.55 22.19
N ARG A 20 21.67 -3.69 22.81
CA ARG A 20 22.08 -3.04 24.05
C ARG A 20 22.94 -1.83 23.75
N PHE A 21 22.98 -0.90 24.70
CA PHE A 21 23.80 0.31 24.60
C PHE A 21 25.27 0.06 24.24
N PHE A 22 25.88 -1.01 24.75
CA PHE A 22 27.30 -1.34 24.48
C PHE A 22 27.59 -1.81 23.06
N GLU A 23 26.55 -2.15 22.28
CA GLU A 23 26.69 -2.59 20.89
C GLU A 23 26.82 -1.40 19.92
N ILE A 24 26.36 -0.21 20.34
CA ILE A 24 26.43 1.03 19.56
C ILE A 24 27.88 1.34 19.16
N GLY A 25 28.09 1.55 17.86
CA GLY A 25 29.39 1.85 17.25
C GLY A 25 30.25 0.62 16.93
N SER A 26 29.81 -0.59 17.30
CA SER A 26 30.59 -1.82 17.11
C SER A 26 29.84 -2.93 16.37
N GLU A 27 28.52 -2.98 16.49
CA GLU A 27 27.66 -3.97 15.85
C GLU A 27 26.58 -3.27 15.04
N HIS A 28 26.54 -3.52 13.73
CA HIS A 28 25.67 -2.81 12.80
C HIS A 28 24.56 -3.68 12.20
N TYR A 29 24.49 -4.95 12.60
CA TYR A 29 23.40 -5.85 12.23
C TYR A 29 22.30 -5.83 13.30
N TYR A 30 21.09 -5.43 12.93
CA TYR A 30 20.00 -5.19 13.88
C TYR A 30 18.91 -6.26 13.90
N TYR A 31 18.99 -7.29 13.07
CA TYR A 31 17.85 -8.16 12.78
C TYR A 31 17.93 -9.51 13.49
N ASP A 32 16.76 -10.05 13.84
CA ASP A 32 16.60 -11.37 14.41
C ASP A 32 16.17 -12.37 13.32
N ASP A 33 17.16 -12.95 12.64
CA ASP A 33 16.93 -13.85 11.50
C ASP A 33 16.09 -15.07 11.87
N TYR A 34 16.26 -15.58 13.09
CA TYR A 34 15.50 -16.73 13.57
C TYR A 34 14.03 -16.35 13.77
N ALA A 35 13.76 -15.22 14.43
CA ALA A 35 12.39 -14.74 14.61
C ALA A 35 11.70 -14.42 13.27
N ASN A 36 12.44 -13.83 12.32
CA ASN A 36 11.94 -13.54 10.97
C ASN A 36 11.59 -14.82 10.20
N GLU A 37 12.50 -15.80 10.18
CA GLU A 37 12.27 -17.08 9.52
C GLU A 37 11.09 -17.84 10.15
N GLN A 38 11.06 -17.96 11.48
CA GLN A 38 10.00 -18.67 12.18
C GLN A 38 8.64 -17.98 11.99
N GLY A 39 8.58 -16.66 12.21
CA GLY A 39 7.34 -15.89 12.07
C GLY A 39 6.78 -15.94 10.65
N MET A 40 7.65 -15.81 9.64
CA MET A 40 7.22 -15.88 8.24
C MET A 40 6.73 -17.28 7.84
N ASN A 41 7.43 -18.35 8.26
CA ASN A 41 7.00 -19.71 8.01
C ASN A 41 5.65 -20.00 8.68
N GLU A 42 5.47 -19.57 9.94
CA GLU A 42 4.24 -19.78 10.68
C GLU A 42 3.03 -19.09 10.00
N VAL A 43 3.16 -17.81 9.64
CA VAL A 43 2.07 -17.08 8.97
C VAL A 43 1.79 -17.63 7.57
N ALA A 44 2.84 -18.05 6.85
CA ALA A 44 2.68 -18.66 5.53
C ALA A 44 1.86 -19.95 5.60
N GLU A 45 2.22 -20.87 6.50
CA GLU A 45 1.55 -22.17 6.64
C GLU A 45 0.13 -22.06 7.19
N ARG A 46 -0.07 -21.23 8.22
CA ARG A 46 -1.34 -21.15 8.94
C ARG A 46 -2.33 -20.19 8.29
N SER A 47 -1.87 -19.23 7.50
CA SER A 47 -2.72 -18.18 6.93
C SER A 47 -2.54 -17.98 5.42
N TYR A 48 -1.39 -17.47 4.97
CA TYR A 48 -1.27 -16.98 3.59
C TYR A 48 -1.49 -18.09 2.55
N ILE A 49 -0.90 -19.26 2.73
CA ILE A 49 -1.06 -20.38 1.78
C ILE A 49 -2.52 -20.88 1.73
N PRO A 50 -3.17 -21.23 2.87
CA PRO A 50 -4.59 -21.62 2.86
C PRO A 50 -5.53 -20.55 2.31
N ALA A 51 -5.30 -19.28 2.67
CA ALA A 51 -6.12 -18.16 2.25
C ALA A 51 -5.99 -17.91 0.73
N LEU A 52 -4.77 -17.84 0.20
CA LEU A 52 -4.55 -17.63 -1.23
C LEU A 52 -5.09 -18.78 -2.08
N ARG A 53 -4.91 -20.04 -1.66
CA ARG A 53 -5.54 -21.20 -2.33
C ARG A 53 -7.06 -21.06 -2.38
N THR A 54 -7.67 -20.62 -1.28
CA THR A 54 -9.11 -20.37 -1.22
C THR A 54 -9.54 -19.27 -2.19
N LEU A 55 -8.81 -18.15 -2.25
CA LEU A 55 -9.08 -17.05 -3.18
C LEU A 55 -8.93 -17.48 -4.65
N ILE A 56 -7.92 -18.30 -4.96
CA ILE A 56 -7.70 -18.89 -6.30
C ILE A 56 -8.88 -19.77 -6.69
N ASP A 57 -9.31 -20.67 -5.79
CA ASP A 57 -10.46 -21.55 -6.02
C ASP A 57 -11.74 -20.74 -6.26
N MET A 58 -11.96 -19.69 -5.47
CA MET A 58 -13.09 -18.77 -5.64
C MET A 58 -13.02 -18.06 -6.99
N ALA A 59 -11.86 -17.56 -7.41
CA ALA A 59 -11.68 -16.91 -8.71
C ALA A 59 -11.97 -17.87 -9.88
N LYS A 60 -11.43 -19.09 -9.83
CA LYS A 60 -11.64 -20.13 -10.85
C LYS A 60 -13.10 -20.61 -10.91
N ALA A 61 -13.75 -20.82 -9.77
CA ALA A 61 -15.12 -21.32 -9.70
C ALA A 61 -16.17 -20.31 -10.18
N ASN A 62 -15.86 -19.00 -10.13
CA ASN A 62 -16.81 -17.94 -10.41
C ASN A 62 -16.62 -17.25 -11.77
N ASN A 63 -15.75 -17.75 -12.65
CA ASN A 63 -15.56 -17.27 -14.03
C ASN A 63 -15.47 -15.73 -14.15
N GLY A 64 -14.70 -15.07 -13.27
CA GLY A 64 -14.52 -13.61 -13.27
C GLY A 64 -15.58 -12.79 -12.53
N ALA A 65 -16.62 -13.43 -11.98
CA ALA A 65 -17.63 -12.75 -11.16
C ALA A 65 -17.13 -12.42 -9.74
N PHE A 66 -16.24 -13.26 -9.19
CA PHE A 66 -15.52 -12.96 -7.95
C PHE A 66 -14.26 -12.17 -8.27
N LYS A 67 -13.98 -11.13 -7.47
CA LYS A 67 -12.79 -10.29 -7.59
C LYS A 67 -12.28 -9.90 -6.21
N VAL A 68 -10.97 -9.69 -6.11
CA VAL A 68 -10.29 -9.35 -4.87
C VAL A 68 -9.15 -8.37 -5.16
N ALA A 69 -8.78 -7.57 -4.18
CA ALA A 69 -7.57 -6.76 -4.21
C ALA A 69 -6.60 -7.17 -3.11
N LEU A 70 -5.31 -7.05 -3.38
CA LEU A 70 -4.24 -7.30 -2.43
C LEU A 70 -3.28 -6.12 -2.39
N SER A 71 -2.76 -5.79 -1.21
CA SER A 71 -1.56 -4.98 -1.06
C SER A 71 -0.50 -5.80 -0.35
N ILE A 72 0.77 -5.58 -0.72
CA ILE A 72 1.90 -6.25 -0.10
C ILE A 72 2.98 -5.20 0.09
N SER A 73 3.45 -5.02 1.32
CA SER A 73 4.59 -4.11 1.57
C SER A 73 5.88 -4.66 0.96
N GLY A 74 6.82 -3.78 0.61
CA GLY A 74 8.12 -4.18 0.07
C GLY A 74 8.90 -5.06 1.04
N VAL A 75 8.90 -4.70 2.33
CA VAL A 75 9.54 -5.48 3.41
C VAL A 75 8.91 -6.87 3.57
N ALA A 76 7.60 -7.01 3.37
CA ALA A 76 6.95 -8.32 3.38
C ALA A 76 7.34 -9.15 2.14
N LEU A 77 7.39 -8.54 0.95
CA LEU A 77 7.85 -9.24 -0.27
C LEU A 77 9.27 -9.79 -0.10
N GLU A 78 10.18 -9.02 0.47
CA GLU A 78 11.56 -9.49 0.72
C GLU A 78 11.59 -10.70 1.66
N GLN A 79 10.79 -10.70 2.73
CA GLN A 79 10.71 -11.86 3.61
C GLN A 79 10.07 -13.07 2.92
N LEU A 80 9.06 -12.86 2.07
CA LEU A 80 8.47 -13.93 1.28
C LEU A 80 9.48 -14.53 0.29
N GLU A 81 10.32 -13.70 -0.33
CA GLU A 81 11.38 -14.16 -1.25
C GLU A 81 12.37 -15.11 -0.54
N ILE A 82 12.70 -14.82 0.71
CA ILE A 82 13.72 -15.56 1.47
C ILE A 82 13.11 -16.80 2.15
N HIS A 83 11.98 -16.63 2.84
CA HIS A 83 11.46 -17.64 3.77
C HIS A 83 10.23 -18.39 3.26
N ALA A 84 9.40 -17.77 2.41
CA ALA A 84 8.13 -18.38 1.98
C ALA A 84 7.82 -18.16 0.48
N PRO A 85 8.71 -18.56 -0.45
CA PRO A 85 8.55 -18.30 -1.88
C PRO A 85 7.27 -18.93 -2.48
N ALA A 86 6.76 -20.01 -1.87
CA ALA A 86 5.49 -20.63 -2.26
C ALA A 86 4.29 -19.67 -2.17
N VAL A 87 4.33 -18.66 -1.28
CA VAL A 87 3.30 -17.62 -1.21
C VAL A 87 3.35 -16.74 -2.45
N ILE A 88 4.55 -16.38 -2.93
CA ILE A 88 4.73 -15.59 -4.16
C ILE A 88 4.20 -16.37 -5.37
N GLU A 89 4.47 -17.68 -5.45
CA GLU A 89 3.91 -18.54 -6.51
C GLU A 89 2.37 -18.51 -6.53
N LEU A 90 1.73 -18.60 -5.36
CA LEU A 90 0.28 -18.51 -5.25
C LEU A 90 -0.25 -17.11 -5.60
N LEU A 91 0.47 -16.05 -5.28
CA LEU A 91 0.12 -14.68 -5.69
C LEU A 91 0.16 -14.54 -7.22
N HIS A 92 1.17 -15.12 -7.89
CA HIS A 92 1.20 -15.19 -9.35
C HIS A 92 0.05 -16.02 -9.93
N GLU A 93 -0.29 -17.15 -9.30
CA GLU A 93 -1.42 -17.97 -9.74
C GLU A 93 -2.74 -17.20 -9.62
N LEU A 94 -2.97 -16.52 -8.49
CA LEU A 94 -4.14 -15.67 -8.29
C LEU A 94 -4.17 -14.51 -9.29
N ASN A 95 -3.04 -13.87 -9.55
CA ASN A 95 -2.90 -12.83 -10.58
C ASN A 95 -3.31 -13.34 -11.97
N ALA A 96 -2.83 -14.55 -12.35
CA ALA A 96 -3.09 -15.16 -13.64
C ALA A 96 -4.58 -15.47 -13.90
N THR A 97 -5.42 -15.50 -12.85
CA THR A 97 -6.88 -15.61 -13.01
C THR A 97 -7.53 -14.36 -13.62
N GLY A 98 -6.84 -13.21 -13.60
CA GLY A 98 -7.40 -11.92 -14.01
C GLY A 98 -8.44 -11.34 -13.04
N CYS A 99 -8.64 -11.98 -11.88
CA CYS A 99 -9.62 -11.59 -10.86
C CYS A 99 -9.01 -10.81 -9.68
N CYS A 100 -7.70 -10.59 -9.69
CA CYS A 100 -6.95 -9.94 -8.62
C CYS A 100 -6.35 -8.61 -9.08
N GLU A 101 -6.51 -7.56 -8.28
CA GLU A 101 -5.81 -6.28 -8.43
C GLU A 101 -4.75 -6.14 -7.35
N PHE A 102 -3.52 -5.74 -7.71
CA PHE A 102 -2.50 -5.34 -6.74
C PHE A 102 -2.52 -3.83 -6.53
N LEU A 103 -2.61 -3.42 -5.27
CA LEU A 103 -2.53 -2.03 -4.85
C LEU A 103 -1.09 -1.62 -4.57
N CYS A 104 -0.85 -0.31 -4.55
CA CYS A 104 0.43 0.24 -4.11
C CYS A 104 0.35 0.67 -2.66
N GLU A 105 1.45 0.52 -1.95
CA GLU A 105 1.64 1.00 -0.59
C GLU A 105 3.08 1.47 -0.36
N PRO A 106 3.39 2.17 0.74
CA PRO A 106 4.77 2.51 1.10
C PRO A 106 5.62 1.24 1.26
N TYR A 107 6.81 1.21 0.66
CA TYR A 107 7.71 0.04 0.66
C TYR A 107 7.98 -0.49 2.08
N SER A 108 8.20 0.41 3.02
CA SER A 108 8.53 0.11 4.41
C SER A 108 7.33 -0.30 5.26
N HIS A 109 6.11 -0.10 4.75
CA HIS A 109 4.90 -0.02 5.58
C HIS A 109 5.07 0.97 6.75
N GLY A 110 5.82 2.03 6.50
CA GLY A 110 6.19 3.05 7.47
C GLY A 110 5.23 4.23 7.50
N LEU A 111 5.60 5.23 8.29
CA LEU A 111 4.78 6.39 8.61
C LEU A 111 5.29 7.69 7.96
N SER A 112 6.04 7.57 6.86
CA SER A 112 6.72 8.70 6.19
C SER A 112 5.74 9.76 5.69
N SER A 113 4.55 9.35 5.26
CA SER A 113 3.44 10.24 4.87
C SER A 113 3.06 11.28 5.95
N LEU A 114 3.39 11.05 7.22
CA LEU A 114 3.10 11.95 8.34
C LEU A 114 4.23 12.94 8.64
N LYS A 115 5.40 12.85 7.97
CA LYS A 115 6.59 13.61 8.37
C LYS A 115 7.46 14.10 7.22
N ASN A 116 7.61 13.32 6.16
CA ASN A 116 8.53 13.65 5.07
C ASN A 116 7.93 13.19 3.73
N GLU A 117 7.39 14.15 2.98
CA GLU A 117 6.75 13.93 1.68
C GLU A 117 7.71 13.30 0.65
N THR A 118 8.97 13.74 0.62
CA THR A 118 9.98 13.22 -0.33
C THR A 118 10.25 11.74 -0.08
N CYS A 119 10.54 11.36 1.16
CA CYS A 119 10.73 9.95 1.53
C CYS A 119 9.48 9.11 1.23
N PHE A 120 8.29 9.64 1.53
CA PHE A 120 7.03 8.99 1.23
C PHE A 120 6.85 8.74 -0.28
N CYS A 121 7.06 9.75 -1.11
CA CYS A 121 6.93 9.61 -2.57
C CYS A 121 7.94 8.60 -3.14
N GLU A 122 9.18 8.60 -2.64
CA GLU A 122 10.22 7.66 -3.07
C GLU A 122 9.90 6.21 -2.74
N GLU A 123 9.46 5.92 -1.52
CA GLU A 123 9.12 4.55 -1.17
C GLU A 123 7.88 4.05 -1.92
N VAL A 124 6.92 4.93 -2.19
CA VAL A 124 5.74 4.58 -2.98
C VAL A 124 6.12 4.31 -4.44
N GLU A 125 7.02 5.09 -5.04
CA GLU A 125 7.48 4.85 -6.40
C GLU A 125 8.32 3.56 -6.50
N ARG A 126 9.20 3.29 -5.54
CA ARG A 126 9.92 2.01 -5.46
C ARG A 126 8.96 0.83 -5.39
N MET A 127 7.91 0.95 -4.57
CA MET A 127 6.90 -0.11 -4.46
C MET A 127 6.09 -0.26 -5.75
N ARG A 128 5.73 0.84 -6.42
CA ARG A 128 5.04 0.82 -7.73
C ARG A 128 5.85 0.05 -8.78
N VAL A 129 7.15 0.29 -8.86
CA VAL A 129 8.07 -0.45 -9.74
C VAL A 129 8.11 -1.93 -9.35
N LYS A 130 8.28 -2.25 -8.06
CA LYS A 130 8.33 -3.63 -7.56
C LYS A 130 7.03 -4.41 -7.89
N ILE A 131 5.85 -3.83 -7.72
CA ILE A 131 4.57 -4.46 -8.09
C ILE A 131 4.49 -4.73 -9.60
N LYS A 132 4.94 -3.80 -10.43
CA LYS A 132 4.98 -3.98 -11.88
C LYS A 132 5.93 -5.10 -12.28
N ASP A 133 7.11 -5.16 -11.67
CA ASP A 133 8.13 -6.17 -11.96
C ASP A 133 7.66 -7.57 -11.56
N TYR A 134 7.02 -7.71 -10.39
CA TYR A 134 6.50 -9.00 -9.91
C TYR A 134 5.24 -9.42 -10.66
N PHE A 135 4.24 -8.54 -10.75
CA PHE A 135 2.89 -8.97 -11.15
C PHE A 135 2.47 -8.46 -12.52
N GLY A 136 3.29 -7.65 -13.20
CA GLY A 136 2.95 -7.05 -14.50
C GLY A 136 1.80 -6.04 -14.42
N GLN A 137 1.39 -5.65 -13.21
CA GLN A 137 0.32 -4.68 -12.98
C GLN A 137 0.91 -3.31 -12.63
N GLU A 138 0.40 -2.25 -13.25
CA GLU A 138 0.65 -0.88 -12.80
C GLU A 138 -0.46 -0.49 -11.80
N PRO A 139 -0.14 -0.33 -10.49
CA PRO A 139 -1.15 -0.07 -9.49
C PRO A 139 -1.76 1.32 -9.69
N LYS A 140 -3.10 1.38 -9.71
CA LYS A 140 -3.87 2.62 -9.93
C LYS A 140 -4.53 3.15 -8.67
N VAL A 141 -4.64 2.30 -7.65
CA VAL A 141 -5.22 2.63 -6.36
C VAL A 141 -4.15 2.45 -5.29
N PHE A 142 -4.09 3.41 -4.38
CA PHE A 142 -3.14 3.45 -3.28
C PHE A 142 -3.81 3.03 -1.98
N ARG A 143 -3.06 2.34 -1.11
CA ARG A 143 -3.38 2.23 0.31
C ARG A 143 -2.18 2.73 1.10
N ASN A 144 -2.40 3.59 2.07
CA ASN A 144 -1.34 4.03 2.98
C ASN A 144 -1.24 3.11 4.18
N SER A 145 -0.11 3.19 4.91
CA SER A 145 0.14 2.35 6.09
C SER A 145 -1.00 2.46 7.07
N SER A 146 -1.61 1.31 7.39
CA SER A 146 -2.75 1.23 8.28
C SER A 146 -3.96 2.11 7.89
N LEU A 147 -4.16 2.28 6.57
CA LEU A 147 -5.16 3.17 5.97
C LEU A 147 -5.08 4.62 6.48
N ILE A 148 -3.87 5.09 6.82
CA ILE A 148 -3.67 6.46 7.29
C ILE A 148 -4.03 7.47 6.20
N TYR A 149 -4.96 8.37 6.53
CA TYR A 149 -5.45 9.38 5.60
C TYR A 149 -5.74 10.70 6.31
N ASP A 150 -5.33 11.78 5.66
CA ASP A 150 -5.90 13.13 5.80
C ASP A 150 -5.95 13.79 4.41
N ASN A 151 -6.45 15.02 4.37
CA ASN A 151 -6.54 15.79 3.13
C ASN A 151 -5.17 16.00 2.45
N GLU A 152 -4.12 16.26 3.22
CA GLU A 152 -2.77 16.54 2.73
C GLU A 152 -2.16 15.31 2.05
N ILE A 153 -2.20 14.15 2.72
CA ILE A 153 -1.79 12.86 2.15
C ILE A 153 -2.61 12.56 0.88
N GLY A 154 -3.91 12.85 0.90
CA GLY A 154 -4.76 12.73 -0.29
C GLY A 154 -4.29 13.60 -1.46
N GLY A 155 -3.89 14.84 -1.19
CA GLY A 155 -3.31 15.75 -2.18
C GLY A 155 -2.02 15.21 -2.80
N ILE A 156 -1.10 14.73 -1.95
CA ILE A 156 0.18 14.14 -2.38
C ILE A 156 -0.06 12.91 -3.26
N VAL A 157 -0.87 11.95 -2.79
CA VAL A 157 -1.21 10.71 -3.51
C VAL A 157 -1.88 11.02 -4.86
N ALA A 158 -2.72 12.04 -4.92
CA ALA A 158 -3.31 12.51 -6.18
C ALA A 158 -2.24 13.08 -7.13
N GLY A 159 -1.29 13.86 -6.61
CA GLY A 159 -0.13 14.40 -7.34
C GLY A 159 0.75 13.29 -7.93
N MET A 160 0.86 12.15 -7.25
CA MET A 160 1.56 10.96 -7.74
C MET A 160 0.81 10.19 -8.86
N GLY A 161 -0.39 10.65 -9.25
CA GLY A 161 -1.16 10.15 -10.38
C GLY A 161 -2.13 8.99 -10.09
N PHE A 162 -2.26 8.58 -8.83
CA PHE A 162 -3.23 7.55 -8.43
C PHE A 162 -4.68 8.01 -8.68
N LYS A 163 -5.57 7.05 -8.97
CA LYS A 163 -6.99 7.29 -9.27
C LYS A 163 -7.91 7.04 -8.08
N GLY A 164 -7.46 6.21 -7.15
CA GLY A 164 -8.18 5.91 -5.93
C GLY A 164 -7.25 5.78 -4.74
N MET A 165 -7.81 5.93 -3.54
CA MET A 165 -7.16 5.65 -2.29
C MET A 165 -8.12 4.94 -1.34
N LEU A 166 -7.65 3.92 -0.64
CA LEU A 166 -8.39 3.28 0.45
C LEU A 166 -8.21 4.10 1.73
N ALA A 167 -9.29 4.27 2.49
CA ALA A 167 -9.25 4.96 3.78
C ALA A 167 -10.27 4.36 4.76
N GLU A 168 -10.18 4.68 6.06
CA GLU A 168 -11.13 4.19 7.06
C GLU A 168 -12.48 4.94 7.00
N GLY A 169 -13.59 4.23 7.19
CA GLY A 169 -14.92 4.82 7.40
C GLY A 169 -15.11 5.30 8.84
N ALA A 170 -14.21 6.16 9.33
CA ALA A 170 -14.20 6.60 10.72
C ALA A 170 -15.47 7.41 11.04
N LYS A 171 -16.19 7.02 12.10
CA LYS A 171 -17.46 7.68 12.48
C LYS A 171 -17.29 9.17 12.77
N HIS A 172 -16.18 9.57 13.38
CA HIS A 172 -15.91 10.96 13.71
C HIS A 172 -15.67 11.84 12.47
N VAL A 173 -15.28 11.24 11.34
CA VAL A 173 -15.15 11.90 10.03
C VAL A 173 -16.46 11.88 9.27
N LEU A 174 -17.11 10.72 9.18
CA LEU A 174 -18.32 10.56 8.36
C LEU A 174 -19.54 11.27 8.95
N GLY A 175 -19.62 11.37 10.28
CA GLY A 175 -20.81 11.89 10.95
C GLY A 175 -22.05 11.07 10.59
N TRP A 176 -22.94 11.65 9.78
CA TRP A 176 -24.16 11.00 9.29
C TRP A 176 -24.00 10.37 7.89
N LYS A 177 -22.86 10.59 7.23
CA LYS A 177 -22.54 10.00 5.91
C LYS A 177 -22.30 8.50 6.06
N SER A 178 -22.57 7.74 5.01
CA SER A 178 -22.33 6.29 4.98
C SER A 178 -20.96 5.97 4.37
N PRO A 179 -20.21 4.98 4.86
CA PRO A 179 -18.98 4.53 4.18
C PRO A 179 -19.26 3.86 2.82
N HIS A 180 -20.54 3.57 2.51
CA HIS A 180 -20.92 2.77 1.34
C HIS A 180 -21.08 3.53 0.01
N TYR A 181 -20.60 4.76 -0.03
CA TYR A 181 -20.53 5.57 -1.23
C TYR A 181 -19.09 5.75 -1.68
N LEU A 182 -18.91 6.02 -2.97
CA LEU A 182 -17.65 6.51 -3.49
C LEU A 182 -17.53 8.00 -3.15
N TYR A 183 -16.44 8.40 -2.52
CA TYR A 183 -16.13 9.81 -2.23
C TYR A 183 -14.94 10.29 -3.06
N HIS A 184 -14.58 11.56 -2.91
CA HIS A 184 -13.34 12.11 -3.45
C HIS A 184 -12.58 12.93 -2.41
N CYS A 185 -11.27 13.03 -2.62
CA CYS A 185 -10.38 13.84 -1.81
C CYS A 185 -10.75 15.33 -1.92
N ALA A 186 -10.73 16.03 -0.79
CA ALA A 186 -11.01 17.47 -0.71
C ALA A 186 -9.97 18.29 -1.51
N GLU A 187 -8.68 17.95 -1.43
CA GLU A 187 -7.60 18.64 -2.14
C GLU A 187 -7.58 18.35 -3.65
N ASN A 188 -8.06 17.17 -4.06
CA ASN A 188 -8.10 16.80 -5.47
C ASN A 188 -9.27 15.87 -5.82
N PRO A 189 -10.36 16.40 -6.43
CA PRO A 189 -11.54 15.61 -6.79
C PRO A 189 -11.30 14.47 -7.78
N ASN A 190 -10.15 14.42 -8.45
CA ASN A 190 -9.79 13.32 -9.34
C ASN A 190 -9.33 12.07 -8.57
N LEU A 191 -8.89 12.21 -7.31
CA LEU A 191 -8.59 11.07 -6.45
C LEU A 191 -9.87 10.64 -5.74
N LYS A 192 -10.30 9.40 -6.00
CA LYS A 192 -11.48 8.81 -5.36
C LYS A 192 -11.14 8.12 -4.06
N LEU A 193 -12.05 8.15 -3.10
CA LEU A 193 -11.86 7.54 -1.77
C LEU A 193 -12.86 6.39 -1.58
N LEU A 194 -12.32 5.22 -1.25
CA LEU A 194 -13.06 4.03 -0.86
C LEU A 194 -12.94 3.86 0.65
N LEU A 195 -14.03 4.08 1.35
CA LEU A 195 -14.04 4.06 2.82
C LEU A 195 -14.44 2.67 3.32
N ARG A 196 -13.58 2.08 4.14
CA ARG A 196 -13.83 0.79 4.80
C ARG A 196 -15.13 0.83 5.61
N ASP A 197 -15.97 -0.20 5.48
CA ASP A 197 -16.97 -0.48 6.50
C ASP A 197 -16.26 -1.24 7.64
N PHE A 198 -15.87 -0.50 8.67
CA PHE A 198 -15.16 -1.10 9.80
C PHE A 198 -16.01 -2.16 10.52
N LYS A 199 -17.34 -2.03 10.54
CA LYS A 199 -18.20 -2.98 11.26
C LYS A 199 -18.22 -4.31 10.53
N LEU A 200 -18.57 -4.29 9.25
CA LEU A 200 -18.61 -5.51 8.44
C LEU A 200 -17.22 -6.15 8.29
N SER A 201 -16.18 -5.33 8.19
CA SER A 201 -14.80 -5.84 8.15
C SER A 201 -14.39 -6.50 9.48
N ASP A 202 -14.65 -5.85 10.63
CA ASP A 202 -14.31 -6.37 11.96
C ASP A 202 -15.18 -7.59 12.36
N ASP A 203 -16.40 -7.71 11.81
CA ASP A 203 -17.25 -8.90 11.98
C ASP A 203 -16.58 -10.16 11.41
N ILE A 204 -15.74 -10.01 10.39
CA ILE A 204 -14.90 -11.08 9.85
C ILE A 204 -13.56 -11.13 10.58
N SER A 205 -12.81 -10.03 10.61
CA SER A 205 -11.41 -10.07 11.04
C SER A 205 -11.22 -10.24 12.55
N LEU A 206 -12.17 -9.77 13.37
CA LEU A 206 -12.08 -9.79 14.82
C LEU A 206 -13.11 -10.71 15.48
N ARG A 207 -14.38 -10.68 15.03
CA ARG A 207 -15.49 -11.31 15.75
C ARG A 207 -15.88 -12.70 15.26
N PHE A 208 -15.38 -13.14 14.11
CA PHE A 208 -15.91 -14.33 13.42
C PHE A 208 -15.95 -15.60 14.29
N SER A 209 -14.88 -15.87 15.05
CA SER A 209 -14.80 -17.01 15.96
C SER A 209 -15.18 -16.68 17.42
N ASN A 210 -15.72 -15.49 17.70
CA ASN A 210 -16.08 -15.09 19.05
C ASN A 210 -17.44 -15.68 19.44
N THR A 211 -17.43 -16.73 20.27
CA THR A 211 -18.64 -17.41 20.74
C THR A 211 -19.54 -16.56 21.65
N GLU A 212 -19.02 -15.45 22.20
CA GLU A 212 -19.78 -14.52 23.04
C GLU A 212 -20.47 -13.42 22.21
N TRP A 213 -20.11 -13.27 20.93
CA TRP A 213 -20.73 -12.29 20.05
C TRP A 213 -22.15 -12.73 19.68
N SER A 214 -23.13 -11.81 19.78
CA SER A 214 -24.55 -12.12 19.58
C SER A 214 -24.89 -12.66 18.19
N GLU A 215 -24.03 -12.43 17.19
CA GLU A 215 -24.24 -12.91 15.83
C GLU A 215 -23.55 -14.23 15.53
N TYR A 216 -22.81 -14.81 16.48
CA TYR A 216 -22.11 -16.09 16.33
C TYR A 216 -23.09 -17.29 16.34
N PRO A 217 -22.87 -18.31 15.49
CA PRO A 217 -21.90 -18.36 14.40
C PRO A 217 -22.32 -17.48 13.22
N LEU A 218 -21.34 -16.86 12.54
CA LEU A 218 -21.58 -16.04 11.36
C LEU A 218 -21.63 -16.89 10.08
N PHE A 219 -22.80 -16.93 9.45
CA PHE A 219 -22.99 -17.61 8.16
C PHE A 219 -22.95 -16.63 6.97
N ALA A 220 -22.53 -17.11 5.81
CA ALA A 220 -22.38 -16.30 4.60
C ALA A 220 -23.72 -15.71 4.10
N ASP A 221 -24.81 -16.47 4.18
CA ASP A 221 -26.15 -16.01 3.79
C ASP A 221 -26.67 -14.89 4.70
N LYS A 222 -26.40 -14.99 6.00
CA LYS A 222 -26.68 -13.95 7.00
C LYS A 222 -25.87 -12.69 6.73
N TYR A 223 -24.56 -12.83 6.54
CA TYR A 223 -23.66 -11.71 6.26
C TYR A 223 -24.02 -10.97 4.97
N ILE A 224 -24.23 -11.71 3.87
CA ILE A 224 -24.72 -11.14 2.61
C ILE A 224 -26.13 -10.57 2.77
N GLY A 225 -26.97 -11.17 3.62
CA GLY A 225 -28.30 -10.65 3.96
C GLY A 225 -28.26 -9.25 4.56
N TRP A 226 -27.28 -8.97 5.43
CA TRP A 226 -27.03 -7.62 5.96
C TRP A 226 -26.63 -6.64 4.85
N ILE A 227 -25.74 -7.05 3.94
CA ILE A 227 -25.34 -6.20 2.81
C ILE A 227 -26.52 -5.93 1.86
N ALA A 228 -27.36 -6.94 1.63
CA ALA A 228 -28.53 -6.81 0.78
C ALA A 228 -29.57 -5.83 1.37
N SER A 229 -29.72 -5.79 2.69
CA SER A 229 -30.70 -4.94 3.39
C SER A 229 -30.28 -3.48 3.55
N LEU A 230 -29.02 -3.13 3.25
CA LEU A 230 -28.57 -1.74 3.17
C LEU A 230 -29.42 -0.95 2.13
N PRO A 231 -29.55 0.37 2.28
CA PRO A 231 -30.28 1.22 1.33
C PRO A 231 -29.85 1.00 -0.14
N GLU A 232 -30.78 1.14 -1.09
CA GLU A 232 -30.51 0.84 -2.51
C GLU A 232 -29.46 1.78 -3.14
N ASN A 233 -29.39 3.01 -2.64
CA ASN A 233 -28.42 4.01 -3.05
C ASN A 233 -27.00 3.74 -2.50
N GLU A 234 -26.84 2.92 -1.47
CA GLU A 234 -25.53 2.49 -0.97
C GLU A 234 -24.97 1.37 -1.85
N GLN A 235 -24.02 1.73 -2.72
CA GLN A 235 -23.61 0.87 -3.85
C GLN A 235 -22.31 0.11 -3.60
N VAL A 236 -21.42 0.61 -2.75
CA VAL A 236 -20.05 0.10 -2.61
C VAL A 236 -19.82 -0.38 -1.18
N ILE A 237 -19.57 -1.66 -0.98
CA ILE A 237 -19.34 -2.23 0.34
C ILE A 237 -17.88 -2.65 0.44
N ASN A 238 -17.10 -1.85 1.16
CA ASN A 238 -15.66 -1.99 1.29
C ASN A 238 -15.31 -2.87 2.50
N ILE A 239 -14.88 -4.10 2.24
CA ILE A 239 -14.52 -5.09 3.25
C ILE A 239 -13.02 -5.28 3.24
N PHE A 240 -12.33 -4.56 4.14
CA PHE A 240 -10.88 -4.41 4.13
C PHE A 240 -10.29 -4.98 5.42
N MET A 241 -9.31 -5.88 5.31
CA MET A 241 -8.65 -6.50 6.47
C MET A 241 -7.24 -6.98 6.11
N GLU A 242 -6.48 -7.45 7.10
CA GLU A 242 -5.23 -8.16 6.85
C GLU A 242 -5.51 -9.60 6.38
N LEU A 243 -4.66 -10.17 5.53
CA LEU A 243 -4.78 -11.56 5.11
C LEU A 243 -4.60 -12.53 6.29
N SER A 244 -3.79 -12.14 7.28
CA SER A 244 -3.59 -12.81 8.58
C SER A 244 -4.89 -12.99 9.37
N ALA A 245 -5.95 -12.22 9.07
CA ALA A 245 -7.30 -12.48 9.59
C ALA A 245 -7.76 -13.91 9.32
N LEU A 246 -7.34 -14.49 8.19
CA LEU A 246 -7.71 -15.83 7.77
C LEU A 246 -6.63 -16.83 8.23
N GLY A 247 -6.82 -17.45 9.38
CA GLY A 247 -5.95 -18.51 9.91
C GLY A 247 -5.09 -18.13 11.11
N ILE A 248 -4.68 -16.87 11.25
CA ILE A 248 -4.02 -16.37 12.47
C ILE A 248 -5.06 -15.83 13.44
N PHE A 249 -5.74 -14.73 13.10
CA PHE A 249 -6.73 -14.12 14.01
C PHE A 249 -8.00 -14.95 14.09
N GLN A 250 -8.48 -15.48 12.96
CA GLN A 250 -9.58 -16.44 12.90
C GLN A 250 -9.02 -17.82 12.52
N PRO A 251 -8.85 -18.75 13.49
CA PRO A 251 -8.21 -20.04 13.23
C PRO A 251 -8.90 -20.82 12.11
N LEU A 252 -8.15 -21.61 11.32
CA LEU A 252 -8.73 -22.41 10.22
C LEU A 252 -9.85 -23.36 10.69
N SER A 253 -9.77 -23.85 11.94
CA SER A 253 -10.79 -24.67 12.59
C SER A 253 -12.12 -23.97 12.82
N SER A 254 -12.18 -22.63 12.71
CA SER A 254 -13.42 -21.84 12.78
C SER A 254 -14.29 -21.97 11.51
N ASN A 255 -13.80 -22.63 10.45
CA ASN A 255 -14.42 -22.68 9.13
C ASN A 255 -14.47 -21.32 8.39
N ILE A 256 -13.61 -20.37 8.76
CA ILE A 256 -13.51 -19.06 8.08
C ILE A 256 -13.32 -19.17 6.56
N LEU A 257 -12.55 -20.16 6.09
CA LEU A 257 -12.32 -20.37 4.65
C LEU A 257 -13.58 -20.86 3.94
N GLU A 258 -14.39 -21.71 4.58
CA GLU A 258 -15.66 -22.18 4.02
C GLU A 258 -16.71 -21.07 3.99
N PHE A 259 -16.71 -20.20 5.02
CA PHE A 259 -17.50 -18.97 5.01
C PHE A 259 -17.14 -18.09 3.80
N LEU A 260 -15.84 -17.84 3.55
CA LEU A 260 -15.42 -17.04 2.40
C LEU A 260 -15.82 -17.66 1.06
N LYS A 261 -15.62 -18.98 0.88
CA LYS A 261 -16.01 -19.70 -0.35
C LYS A 261 -17.50 -19.58 -0.66
N ALA A 262 -18.35 -19.45 0.36
CA ALA A 262 -19.78 -19.31 0.19
C ALA A 262 -20.23 -17.88 -0.20
N LEU A 263 -19.42 -16.84 0.07
CA LEU A 263 -19.81 -15.44 -0.18
C LEU A 263 -20.21 -15.16 -1.64
N PRO A 264 -19.48 -15.60 -2.68
CA PRO A 264 -19.84 -15.29 -4.07
C PRO A 264 -21.20 -15.82 -4.49
N GLU A 265 -21.54 -17.06 -4.11
CA GLU A 265 -22.82 -17.66 -4.44
C GLU A 265 -23.98 -16.99 -3.68
N CYS A 266 -23.80 -16.73 -2.37
CA CYS A 266 -24.78 -15.97 -1.59
C CYS A 266 -24.99 -14.56 -2.15
N ALA A 267 -23.93 -13.86 -2.54
CA ALA A 267 -23.99 -12.53 -3.14
C ALA A 267 -24.75 -12.55 -4.47
N LYS A 268 -24.44 -13.52 -5.33
CA LYS A 268 -25.09 -13.70 -6.64
C LYS A 268 -26.61 -13.90 -6.49
N GLN A 269 -27.06 -14.69 -5.52
CA GLN A 269 -28.48 -14.91 -5.23
C GLN A 269 -29.23 -13.63 -4.82
N LYS A 270 -28.51 -12.63 -4.31
CA LYS A 270 -29.05 -11.31 -3.93
C LYS A 270 -28.77 -10.22 -4.96
N GLY A 271 -28.19 -10.56 -6.12
CA GLY A 271 -27.81 -9.59 -7.15
C GLY A 271 -26.69 -8.64 -6.72
N ILE A 272 -25.83 -9.07 -5.79
CA ILE A 272 -24.63 -8.36 -5.35
C ILE A 272 -23.43 -8.90 -6.13
N THR A 273 -22.56 -8.00 -6.57
CA THR A 273 -21.36 -8.33 -7.36
C THR A 273 -20.09 -8.13 -6.56
N PHE A 274 -18.94 -8.55 -7.10
CA PHE A 274 -17.61 -8.18 -6.59
C PHE A 274 -16.92 -7.28 -7.60
N SER A 275 -16.18 -6.28 -7.13
CA SER A 275 -15.42 -5.37 -7.99
C SER A 275 -14.11 -5.01 -7.34
N THR A 276 -13.07 -4.85 -8.15
CA THR A 276 -11.79 -4.36 -7.65
C THR A 276 -11.87 -2.84 -7.40
N PRO A 277 -10.99 -2.27 -6.56
CA PRO A 277 -10.92 -0.82 -6.35
C PRO A 277 -10.84 -0.02 -7.66
N SER A 278 -9.97 -0.39 -8.60
CA SER A 278 -9.83 0.28 -9.90
C SER A 278 -11.12 0.28 -10.71
N GLU A 279 -11.88 -0.81 -10.69
CA GLU A 279 -13.16 -0.86 -11.39
C GLU A 279 -14.18 0.09 -10.78
N ILE A 280 -14.23 0.18 -9.45
CA ILE A 280 -15.17 1.04 -8.73
C ILE A 280 -14.86 2.51 -9.01
N VAL A 281 -13.61 2.93 -8.83
CA VAL A 281 -13.19 4.33 -9.03
C VAL A 281 -13.31 4.79 -10.48
N THR A 282 -13.30 3.85 -11.44
CA THR A 282 -13.47 4.16 -12.87
C THR A 282 -14.94 4.21 -13.28
N LYS A 283 -15.79 3.31 -12.74
CA LYS A 283 -17.18 3.15 -13.21
C LYS A 283 -18.17 4.05 -12.47
N LEU A 284 -17.91 4.37 -11.20
CA LEU A 284 -18.83 5.14 -10.37
C LEU A 284 -18.43 6.61 -10.29
N LYS A 285 -19.43 7.45 -10.05
CA LYS A 285 -19.23 8.86 -9.72
C LYS A 285 -19.17 9.00 -8.20
N SER A 286 -18.22 9.80 -7.73
CA SER A 286 -18.19 10.18 -6.31
C SER A 286 -19.40 11.02 -5.95
N VAL A 287 -20.01 10.77 -4.79
CA VAL A 287 -21.21 11.47 -4.34
C VAL A 287 -20.92 12.83 -3.71
N ASP A 288 -19.77 12.95 -3.04
CA ASP A 288 -19.34 14.16 -2.34
C ASP A 288 -17.84 14.07 -2.03
N MET A 289 -17.26 15.17 -1.54
CA MET A 289 -15.93 15.16 -0.93
C MET A 289 -16.01 14.64 0.52
N ILE A 290 -14.88 14.14 1.02
CA ILE A 290 -14.68 13.90 2.45
C ILE A 290 -13.55 14.82 2.90
N ASP A 291 -13.82 15.56 3.97
CA ASP A 291 -12.91 16.52 4.58
C ASP A 291 -12.33 15.89 5.85
N VAL A 292 -11.03 15.60 5.83
CA VAL A 292 -10.29 14.97 6.92
C VAL A 292 -9.12 15.86 7.30
N PRO A 293 -9.30 16.80 8.24
CA PRO A 293 -8.25 17.75 8.62
C PRO A 293 -7.16 17.13 9.50
N TYR A 294 -7.39 15.95 10.07
CA TYR A 294 -6.44 15.25 10.95
C TYR A 294 -6.31 13.79 10.56
N PRO A 295 -5.10 13.20 10.60
CA PRO A 295 -4.87 11.81 10.25
C PRO A 295 -5.80 10.82 10.98
N MET A 296 -6.60 10.10 10.21
CA MET A 296 -7.34 8.92 10.68
C MET A 296 -6.59 7.64 10.30
N SER A 297 -6.92 6.51 10.92
CA SER A 297 -6.39 5.18 10.56
C SER A 297 -7.46 4.10 10.77
N TRP A 298 -7.23 2.89 10.28
CA TRP A 298 -8.16 1.77 10.51
C TRP A 298 -7.98 1.05 11.86
N THR A 299 -7.06 1.53 12.70
CA THR A 299 -6.65 0.82 13.89
C THR A 299 -7.22 1.46 15.16
N ASP A 300 -7.56 0.62 16.13
CA ASP A 300 -8.11 0.96 17.45
C ASP A 300 -9.45 1.72 17.37
N GLU A 301 -10.21 1.77 18.46
CA GLU A 301 -11.59 2.28 18.43
C GLU A 301 -11.70 3.75 18.00
N GLU A 302 -10.69 4.56 18.34
CA GLU A 302 -10.63 5.99 18.05
C GLU A 302 -10.39 6.28 16.56
N ARG A 303 -9.84 5.31 15.81
CA ARG A 303 -9.54 5.42 14.37
C ARG A 303 -8.66 6.63 14.03
N ASP A 304 -7.66 6.89 14.86
CA ASP A 304 -6.68 7.97 14.73
C ASP A 304 -5.24 7.40 14.64
N ILE A 305 -4.23 8.26 14.73
CA ILE A 305 -2.80 7.87 14.72
C ILE A 305 -2.20 7.67 16.12
N SER A 306 -3.01 7.76 17.18
CA SER A 306 -2.55 7.46 18.56
C SER A 306 -1.94 6.07 18.76
N PRO A 307 -2.24 5.02 17.96
CA PRO A 307 -1.57 3.72 18.13
C PRO A 307 -0.05 3.79 17.88
N TRP A 308 0.41 4.75 17.09
CA TRP A 308 1.83 4.92 16.74
C TRP A 308 2.46 6.20 17.26
N LEU A 309 1.69 7.26 17.51
CA LEU A 309 2.19 8.59 17.93
C LEU A 309 1.47 9.14 19.18
N GLY A 310 0.81 8.26 19.95
CA GLY A 310 0.00 8.64 21.10
C GLY A 310 0.80 9.10 22.32
N ASN A 311 2.03 8.61 22.53
CA ASN A 311 2.85 8.96 23.69
C ASN A 311 4.20 9.63 23.33
N VAL A 312 4.92 10.09 24.35
CA VAL A 312 6.18 10.83 24.18
C VAL A 312 7.29 9.93 23.61
N MET A 313 7.36 8.66 24.02
CA MET A 313 8.38 7.71 23.52
C MET A 313 8.23 7.48 22.02
N GLN A 314 6.99 7.27 21.59
CA GLN A 314 6.64 7.10 20.20
C GLN A 314 7.02 8.30 19.34
N ARG A 315 6.64 9.51 19.78
CA ARG A 315 6.97 10.75 19.06
C ARG A 315 8.47 11.02 19.02
N GLU A 316 9.18 10.79 20.12
CA GLU A 316 10.64 10.91 20.17
C GLU A 316 11.33 9.96 19.18
N ALA A 317 10.95 8.68 19.19
CA ALA A 317 11.50 7.69 18.26
C ALA A 317 11.22 8.06 16.79
N PHE A 318 10.00 8.51 16.51
CA PHE A 318 9.58 8.96 15.19
C PHE A 318 10.35 10.19 14.71
N ASP A 319 10.39 11.25 15.52
CA ASP A 319 11.11 12.48 15.19
C ASP A 319 12.61 12.22 15.03
N LYS A 320 13.18 11.36 15.87
CA LYS A 320 14.59 10.99 15.81
C LYS A 320 14.92 10.21 14.54
N LEU A 321 14.06 9.29 14.10
CA LEU A 321 14.25 8.57 12.84
C LEU A 321 14.25 9.54 11.66
N TYR A 322 13.22 10.37 11.54
CA TYR A 322 13.11 11.27 10.40
C TYR A 322 14.08 12.46 10.44
N SER A 323 14.78 12.70 11.54
CA SER A 323 15.87 13.71 11.62
C SER A 323 17.04 13.43 10.68
N VAL A 324 17.20 12.18 10.20
CA VAL A 324 18.24 11.81 9.23
C VAL A 324 17.68 11.49 7.85
N ALA A 325 16.39 11.74 7.61
CA ALA A 325 15.71 11.40 6.36
C ALA A 325 16.41 11.98 5.11
N GLU A 326 16.81 13.25 5.15
CA GLU A 326 17.50 13.92 4.04
C GLU A 326 18.89 13.33 3.77
N ARG A 327 19.66 13.05 4.82
CA ARG A 327 20.98 12.40 4.70
C ARG A 327 20.86 10.99 4.14
N VAL A 328 19.86 10.23 4.58
CA VAL A 328 19.56 8.90 4.03
C VAL A 328 19.09 9.03 2.58
N HIS A 329 18.26 10.01 2.25
CA HIS A 329 17.81 10.25 0.88
C HIS A 329 19.02 10.44 -0.07
N LEU A 330 19.98 11.27 0.31
CA LEU A 330 21.19 11.54 -0.47
C LEU A 330 22.17 10.38 -0.55
N CYS A 331 22.15 9.46 0.41
CA CYS A 331 23.12 8.37 0.44
C CYS A 331 22.82 7.33 -0.64
N SER A 332 23.88 6.77 -1.24
CA SER A 332 23.79 5.63 -2.17
C SER A 332 24.15 4.30 -1.51
N ASP A 333 24.41 4.29 -0.20
CA ASP A 333 24.77 3.07 0.53
C ASP A 333 23.54 2.16 0.65
N ARG A 334 23.61 1.00 0.01
CA ARG A 334 22.50 0.04 -0.05
C ARG A 334 22.12 -0.50 1.32
N ARG A 335 23.07 -0.68 2.24
CA ARG A 335 22.79 -1.20 3.58
C ARG A 335 22.07 -0.15 4.41
N ILE A 336 22.49 1.12 4.31
CA ILE A 336 21.80 2.22 4.99
C ILE A 336 20.37 2.39 4.49
N LYS A 337 20.14 2.30 3.17
CA LYS A 337 18.79 2.33 2.59
C LYS A 337 17.92 1.16 3.05
N GLN A 338 18.49 -0.04 3.14
CA GLN A 338 17.78 -1.22 3.65
C GLN A 338 17.43 -1.07 5.14
N ASP A 339 18.40 -0.64 5.95
CA ASP A 339 18.18 -0.41 7.38
C ASP A 339 17.12 0.69 7.60
N TRP A 340 17.15 1.75 6.80
CA TRP A 340 16.13 2.79 6.79
C TRP A 340 14.72 2.24 6.50
N ASP A 341 14.58 1.38 5.50
CA ASP A 341 13.29 0.77 5.16
C ASP A 341 12.76 -0.09 6.33
N TYR A 342 13.62 -0.86 7.01
CA TYR A 342 13.20 -1.72 8.10
C TYR A 342 12.89 -0.94 9.39
N LEU A 343 13.65 0.12 9.68
CA LEU A 343 13.45 0.95 10.86
C LEU A 343 12.19 1.81 10.77
N GLN A 344 11.76 2.18 9.56
CA GLN A 344 10.53 2.94 9.32
C GLN A 344 9.23 2.15 9.57
N ALA A 345 9.28 0.82 9.56
CA ALA A 345 8.09 -0.03 9.66
C ALA A 345 7.22 0.36 10.87
N SER A 346 5.93 0.57 10.62
CA SER A 346 5.01 1.16 11.62
C SER A 346 4.98 0.37 12.94
N ASN A 347 5.18 -0.94 12.88
CA ASN A 347 5.11 -1.82 14.04
C ASN A 347 6.16 -1.48 15.10
N ASN A 348 7.32 -0.95 14.70
CA ASN A 348 8.35 -0.49 15.65
C ASN A 348 7.77 0.55 16.61
N PHE A 349 7.02 1.53 16.10
CA PHE A 349 6.32 2.53 16.92
C PHE A 349 5.13 1.93 17.67
N ARG A 350 4.42 0.98 17.07
CA ARG A 350 3.29 0.31 17.72
C ARG A 350 3.73 -0.46 18.97
N PHE A 351 4.91 -1.09 18.94
CA PHE A 351 5.49 -1.78 20.09
C PHE A 351 5.82 -0.85 21.27
N MET A 352 5.82 0.46 21.08
CA MET A 352 6.02 1.46 22.14
C MET A 352 4.70 2.03 22.70
N THR A 353 3.53 1.55 22.23
CA THR A 353 2.24 2.07 22.71
C THR A 353 1.99 1.69 24.17
N THR A 354 1.58 2.67 24.98
CA THR A 354 1.12 2.47 26.37
C THR A 354 -0.39 2.40 26.48
N LYS A 355 -1.11 2.46 25.35
CA LYS A 355 -2.56 2.44 25.29
C LYS A 355 -3.07 1.05 25.69
N GLN A 356 -4.07 1.02 26.55
CA GLN A 356 -4.80 -0.22 26.82
C GLN A 356 -5.74 -0.49 25.65
N MET A 357 -5.63 -1.70 25.12
CA MET A 357 -6.39 -2.16 23.97
C MET A 357 -7.37 -3.24 24.40
N GLY A 358 -8.57 -3.26 23.81
CA GLY A 358 -9.52 -4.36 23.99
C GLY A 358 -9.02 -5.70 23.42
N VAL A 359 -7.89 -5.69 22.70
CA VAL A 359 -7.22 -6.85 22.11
C VAL A 359 -5.76 -6.85 22.56
N SER A 360 -5.22 -8.03 22.87
CA SER A 360 -3.80 -8.18 23.22
C SER A 360 -2.91 -7.78 22.05
N LEU A 361 -1.90 -6.97 22.31
CA LEU A 361 -0.86 -6.64 21.34
C LEU A 361 0.34 -7.57 21.55
N ASP A 362 0.64 -8.39 20.56
CA ASP A 362 1.91 -9.12 20.53
C ASP A 362 3.06 -8.13 20.31
N ARG A 363 4.04 -8.12 21.22
CA ARG A 363 5.24 -7.28 21.15
C ARG A 363 6.50 -8.08 20.82
N GLY A 364 6.34 -9.35 20.42
CA GLY A 364 7.45 -10.25 20.15
C GLY A 364 8.38 -10.36 21.35
N ILE A 365 9.64 -9.94 21.16
CA ILE A 365 10.69 -10.09 22.16
C ILE A 365 10.60 -9.11 23.32
N TYR A 366 9.74 -8.08 23.27
CA TYR A 366 9.73 -6.99 24.26
C TYR A 366 8.79 -7.25 25.44
N ASP A 367 9.30 -7.05 26.66
CA ASP A 367 8.53 -7.28 27.89
C ASP A 367 7.55 -6.12 28.18
N SER A 368 7.82 -4.93 27.63
CA SER A 368 7.00 -3.74 27.85
C SER A 368 7.19 -2.69 26.74
N PRO A 369 6.29 -1.69 26.64
CA PRO A 369 6.49 -0.53 25.76
C PRO A 369 7.82 0.21 25.99
N TYR A 370 8.29 0.29 27.24
CA TYR A 370 9.55 0.95 27.60
C TYR A 370 10.78 0.15 27.12
N ASP A 371 10.65 -1.17 27.15
CA ASP A 371 11.68 -2.09 26.68
C ASP A 371 11.81 -2.02 25.15
N ALA A 372 10.69 -2.01 24.43
CA ALA A 372 10.65 -1.76 22.99
C ALA A 372 11.27 -0.41 22.62
N PHE A 373 10.91 0.65 23.33
CA PHE A 373 11.49 1.98 23.12
C PHE A 373 13.01 1.99 23.35
N THR A 374 13.47 1.41 24.47
CA THR A 374 14.91 1.38 24.80
C THR A 374 15.71 0.62 23.74
N ASN A 375 15.21 -0.53 23.30
CA ASN A 375 15.84 -1.32 22.24
C ASN A 375 15.93 -0.55 20.93
N TYR A 376 14.79 0.02 20.50
CA TYR A 376 14.72 0.79 19.26
C TYR A 376 15.62 2.02 19.27
N MET A 377 15.67 2.76 20.39
CA MET A 377 16.54 3.95 20.50
C MET A 377 18.03 3.61 20.49
N ASN A 378 18.46 2.46 21.01
CA ASN A 378 19.85 2.03 20.89
C ASN A 378 20.22 1.73 19.44
N ILE A 379 19.36 1.00 18.71
CA ILE A 379 19.54 0.72 17.28
C ILE A 379 19.57 2.02 16.50
N LEU A 380 18.62 2.90 16.78
CA LEU A 380 18.50 4.19 16.10
C LEU A 380 19.72 5.08 16.36
N GLY A 381 20.27 5.05 17.57
CA GLY A 381 21.52 5.74 17.91
C GLY A 381 22.70 5.28 17.06
N ASP A 382 22.87 3.96 16.89
CA ASP A 382 23.91 3.41 16.01
C ASP A 382 23.65 3.76 14.53
N PHE A 383 22.42 3.59 14.05
CA PHE A 383 22.03 3.90 12.68
C PHE A 383 22.28 5.38 12.34
N ILE A 384 21.89 6.31 13.22
CA ILE A 384 22.11 7.75 13.02
C ILE A 384 23.61 8.07 13.00
N ALA A 385 24.41 7.46 13.89
CA ALA A 385 25.86 7.65 13.88
C ALA A 385 26.48 7.19 12.55
N ARG A 386 26.03 6.06 12.01
CA ARG A 386 26.44 5.56 10.69
C ARG A 386 26.04 6.52 9.57
N VAL A 387 24.78 6.97 9.52
CA VAL A 387 24.33 7.96 8.51
C VAL A 387 25.15 9.25 8.60
N ASN A 388 25.36 9.78 9.80
CA ASN A 388 26.12 11.02 10.02
C ASN A 388 27.62 10.87 9.72
N SER A 389 28.16 9.65 9.67
CA SER A 389 29.55 9.41 9.25
C SER A 389 29.75 9.49 7.73
N LEU A 390 28.67 9.44 6.95
CA LEU A 390 28.72 9.51 5.49
C LEU A 390 28.93 10.94 4.97
N TYR A 391 28.53 11.94 5.76
CA TYR A 391 28.62 13.36 5.42
C TYR A 391 29.22 14.15 6.59
N PRO A 392 30.01 15.22 6.36
CA PRO A 392 30.49 16.07 7.43
C PRO A 392 29.36 16.56 8.34
N VAL A 393 29.51 16.39 9.66
CA VAL A 393 28.51 16.75 10.67
C VAL A 393 28.20 18.26 10.69
N ASP A 394 29.14 19.07 10.18
CA ASP A 394 29.06 20.54 10.16
C ASP A 394 28.22 21.10 9.00
N MET A 395 27.70 20.26 8.09
CA MET A 395 26.70 20.70 7.10
C MET A 395 25.32 20.74 7.76
N GLU A 396 24.79 21.94 7.92
CA GLU A 396 23.44 22.19 8.41
C GLU A 396 22.38 21.67 7.40
N ASP A 397 21.25 21.19 7.92
CA ASP A 397 20.15 20.69 7.08
C ASP A 397 19.61 21.79 6.13
N GLU A 398 19.74 23.07 6.48
CA GLU A 398 19.40 24.19 5.57
C GLU A 398 20.34 24.26 4.35
N GLU A 399 21.64 24.08 4.54
CA GLU A 399 22.61 24.03 3.44
C GLU A 399 22.35 22.81 2.57
N LEU A 400 22.08 21.66 3.21
CA LEU A 400 21.72 20.42 2.52
C LEU A 400 20.44 20.57 1.70
N ASN A 401 19.40 21.19 2.28
CA ASN A 401 18.13 21.46 1.61
C ASN A 401 18.28 22.45 0.45
N SER A 402 19.15 23.45 0.57
CA SER A 402 19.44 24.37 -0.53
C SER A 402 20.14 23.65 -1.69
N LEU A 403 21.06 22.73 -1.37
CA LEU A 403 21.74 21.90 -2.35
C LEU A 403 20.77 20.90 -2.97
N LEU A 404 19.91 20.27 -2.19
CA LEU A 404 18.85 19.36 -2.64
C LEU A 404 17.88 20.05 -3.58
N THR A 405 17.41 21.24 -3.22
CA THR A 405 16.54 22.05 -4.09
C THR A 405 17.25 22.36 -5.41
N THR A 406 18.55 22.67 -5.35
CA THR A 406 19.36 22.91 -6.54
C THR A 406 19.51 21.67 -7.40
N ILE A 407 19.82 20.51 -6.79
CA ILE A 407 19.94 19.22 -7.48
C ILE A 407 18.60 18.84 -8.11
N ARG A 408 17.48 18.95 -7.39
CA ARG A 408 16.15 18.65 -7.92
C ARG A 408 15.80 19.53 -9.11
N ASN A 409 16.05 20.84 -9.01
CA ASN A 409 15.82 21.76 -10.13
C ASN A 409 16.69 21.39 -11.34
N GLN A 410 17.94 20.95 -11.11
CA GLN A 410 18.83 20.48 -12.17
C GLN A 410 18.37 19.14 -12.78
N GLU A 411 17.86 18.22 -11.97
CA GLU A 411 17.29 16.95 -12.45
C GLU A 411 16.04 17.19 -13.31
N GLU A 412 15.13 18.06 -12.86
CA GLU A 412 13.96 18.48 -13.66
C GLU A 412 14.39 19.12 -14.98
N GLU A 413 15.39 20.01 -14.95
CA GLU A 413 15.96 20.62 -16.15
C GLU A 413 16.57 19.57 -17.09
N LEU A 414 17.32 18.60 -16.55
CA LEU A 414 17.91 17.49 -17.31
C LEU A 414 16.85 16.60 -17.96
N VAL A 415 15.74 16.32 -17.27
CA VAL A 415 14.60 15.56 -17.85
C VAL A 415 13.99 16.33 -19.02
N GLN A 416 13.71 17.63 -18.84
CA GLN A 416 13.17 18.48 -19.90
C GLN A 416 14.11 18.56 -21.11
N LEU A 417 15.41 18.77 -20.88
CA LEU A 417 16.44 18.77 -21.90
C LEU A 417 16.50 17.43 -22.64
N ASN A 418 16.45 16.31 -21.93
CA ASN A 418 16.45 14.98 -22.55
C ASN A 418 15.22 14.74 -23.42
N ASP A 419 14.04 15.19 -23.00
CA ASP A 419 12.83 15.08 -23.80
C ASP A 419 12.87 16.00 -25.04
N GLN A 420 13.42 17.20 -24.91
CA GLN A 420 13.71 18.07 -26.06
C GLN A 420 14.69 17.42 -27.03
N VAL A 421 15.77 16.81 -26.53
CA VAL A 421 16.74 16.09 -27.35
C VAL A 421 16.08 14.92 -28.09
N LYS A 422 15.25 14.12 -27.41
CA LYS A 422 14.49 13.03 -28.06
C LYS A 422 13.56 13.57 -29.15
N HIS A 423 12.85 14.67 -28.88
CA HIS A 423 11.97 15.30 -29.85
C HIS A 423 12.74 15.79 -31.07
N LEU A 424 13.86 16.49 -30.88
CA LEU A 424 14.71 16.96 -31.96
C LEU A 424 15.32 15.80 -32.76
N GLN A 425 15.76 14.73 -32.10
CA GLN A 425 16.23 13.52 -32.76
C GLN A 425 15.14 12.86 -33.62
N ALA A 426 13.90 12.82 -33.14
CA ALA A 426 12.76 12.33 -33.92
C ALA A 426 12.50 13.21 -35.17
N LEU A 427 12.54 14.54 -35.02
CA LEU A 427 12.39 15.48 -36.13
C LEU A 427 13.50 15.36 -37.17
N VAL A 428 14.76 15.21 -36.74
CA VAL A 428 15.92 14.99 -37.63
C VAL A 428 15.76 13.66 -38.37
N LYS A 429 15.30 12.61 -37.68
CA LYS A 429 15.04 11.31 -38.31
C LYS A 429 13.95 11.43 -39.37
N GLU A 430 12.83 12.08 -39.07
CA GLU A 430 11.75 12.33 -40.03
C GLU A 430 12.20 13.17 -41.24
N GLN A 431 13.04 14.19 -41.03
CA GLN A 431 13.61 14.98 -42.13
C GLN A 431 14.56 14.15 -43.00
N SER A 432 15.41 13.33 -42.39
CA SER A 432 16.32 12.45 -43.12
C SER A 432 15.59 11.36 -43.93
N GLU A 433 14.42 10.92 -43.46
CA GLU A 433 13.54 9.99 -44.18
C GLU A 433 12.79 10.70 -45.33
N LYS A 434 12.42 11.97 -45.17
CA LYS A 434 11.83 12.81 -46.23
C LYS A 434 12.83 13.16 -47.34
N GLU A 435 14.11 13.39 -47.00
CA GLU A 435 15.16 13.65 -48.00
C GLU A 435 15.58 12.40 -48.79
N LYS A 436 15.35 11.19 -48.25
CA LYS A 436 15.63 9.91 -48.94
C LYS A 436 14.50 9.44 -49.87
N ALA A 437 13.37 10.14 -49.95
CA ALA A 437 12.29 9.81 -50.88
C ALA A 437 12.60 10.32 -52.31
N PRO A 438 12.67 9.48 -53.36
CA PRO A 438 13.12 9.91 -54.68
C PRO A 438 12.05 10.74 -55.41
N ALA A 439 12.49 11.84 -56.03
CA ALA A 439 11.70 12.68 -56.91
C ALA A 439 11.06 11.87 -58.05
N LYS A 440 9.71 11.76 -58.03
CA LYS A 440 8.93 11.16 -59.12
C LYS A 440 9.10 11.98 -60.39
N LYS A 441 9.69 11.36 -61.42
CA LYS A 441 9.66 11.83 -62.81
C LYS A 441 8.21 11.99 -63.28
N THR A 442 7.83 13.22 -63.61
CA THR A 442 6.59 13.55 -64.33
C THR A 442 6.65 13.02 -65.75
N THR A 443 5.78 12.06 -66.08
CA THR A 443 5.46 11.63 -67.44
C THR A 443 4.58 12.69 -68.12
N ALA A 444 5.09 13.32 -69.17
CA ALA A 444 4.35 14.25 -69.99
C ALA A 444 3.34 13.52 -70.90
N ALA A 445 2.06 13.88 -70.79
CA ALA A 445 1.00 13.45 -71.66
C ALA A 445 1.15 14.10 -73.06
N LYS A 446 1.31 13.28 -74.11
CA LYS A 446 1.31 13.73 -75.51
C LYS A 446 -0.13 13.72 -76.04
N LYS A 447 -0.71 14.90 -76.22
CA LYS A 447 -1.96 15.11 -76.95
C LYS A 447 -1.74 14.93 -78.45
N THR A 448 -2.62 14.14 -79.05
CA THR A 448 -2.89 13.94 -80.47
C THR A 448 -3.30 15.24 -81.15
N THR A 449 -2.73 15.52 -82.33
CA THR A 449 -3.35 16.37 -83.37
C THR A 449 -3.05 15.80 -84.74
N THR A 450 -4.12 15.55 -85.48
CA THR A 450 -4.20 15.15 -86.88
C THR A 450 -4.05 16.37 -87.79
N ALA A 451 -3.31 16.25 -88.91
CA ALA A 451 -3.80 16.52 -90.28
C ALA A 451 -2.71 16.93 -91.30
N LYS A 452 -2.79 16.27 -92.48
CA LYS A 452 -2.34 16.67 -93.85
C LYS A 452 -0.82 16.82 -94.05
N LYS A 453 -0.20 16.27 -95.09
CA LYS A 453 -0.64 15.99 -96.46
C LYS A 453 0.21 14.89 -97.06
#